data_AF-A0A2A2TQ17-F1
#
_entry.id   AF-A0A2A2TQ17-F1
#
_cell.length_a   1.000
_cell.length_b   1.000
_cell.length_c   1.000
_cell.angle_alpha   90.00
_cell.angle_beta   90.00
_cell.angle_gamma   90.00
#
_symmetry.space_group_name_H-M   'P 1'
#
loop_
_entity.id
_entity.type
_entity.pdbx_description
1 polymer ?
#
loop_
_entity_poly.entity_id
_entity_poly.type
_entity_poly.pdbx_seq_one_letter_code
_entity_poly.pdbx_strand_id
1 'polypeptide(L)'
;MLVEKSQELIELSKQKKDLQKFANNLKTFQTRQKQINDAVAVIQLPVEALVTFRQRNIIDIVLTQNLTKKADALLNFIITAEENFKNDPDWILDNTKFDGNVFKQNVDGLKASIDKLLTEAWRSYLGQQMPSTNSEILSVLSKVENFKYPVQQIRNLDAEIKKIAYPINNSQFAIYEQKIAQLRQSWDTLKSDDFPDAVLDFIRVTANQGTSLKLLTPEVQSWINQHEIADNFKISLI
;
A
#
# COMPACT_ATOMS: atom_id res chain seq x y z
N MET A 1 -31.74 -64.93 18.14
CA MET A 1 -32.62 -63.89 17.54
C MET A 1 -32.67 -62.56 18.31
N LEU A 2 -33.30 -62.43 19.49
CA LEU A 2 -33.37 -61.12 20.18
C LEU A 2 -31.99 -60.60 20.61
N VAL A 3 -31.17 -61.48 21.19
CA VAL A 3 -29.80 -61.16 21.63
C VAL A 3 -28.91 -60.76 20.45
N GLU A 4 -28.99 -61.46 19.31
CA GLU A 4 -28.24 -61.13 18.10
C GLU A 4 -28.63 -59.76 17.53
N LYS A 5 -29.94 -59.46 17.45
CA LYS A 5 -30.42 -58.15 16.98
C LYS A 5 -30.02 -57.01 17.92
N SER A 6 -29.99 -57.26 19.23
CA SER A 6 -29.49 -56.28 20.21
C SER A 6 -27.98 -56.04 20.04
N GLN A 7 -27.20 -57.08 19.78
CA GLN A 7 -25.76 -56.96 19.52
C GLN A 7 -25.50 -56.19 18.21
N GLU A 8 -26.25 -56.49 17.16
CA GLU A 8 -26.20 -55.79 15.87
C GLU A 8 -26.51 -54.29 16.03
N LEU A 9 -27.53 -53.94 16.82
CA LEU A 9 -27.88 -52.54 17.12
C LEU A 9 -26.75 -51.81 17.87
N ILE A 10 -26.06 -52.49 18.80
CA ILE A 10 -24.92 -51.93 19.53
C ILE A 10 -23.77 -51.62 18.57
N GLU A 11 -23.44 -52.54 17.66
CA GLU A 11 -22.40 -52.34 16.66
C GLU A 11 -22.75 -51.20 15.70
N LEU A 12 -23.99 -51.14 15.21
CA LEU A 12 -24.45 -50.03 14.36
C LEU A 12 -24.41 -48.67 15.09
N SER A 13 -24.73 -48.65 16.38
CA SER A 13 -24.63 -47.43 17.21
C SER A 13 -23.18 -46.97 17.36
N LYS A 14 -22.25 -47.90 17.56
CA LYS A 14 -20.82 -47.63 17.64
C LYS A 14 -20.28 -47.11 16.29
N GLN A 15 -20.60 -47.79 15.20
CA GLN A 15 -20.23 -47.37 13.84
C GLN A 15 -20.74 -45.96 13.52
N LYS A 16 -21.99 -45.65 13.86
CA LYS A 16 -22.55 -44.31 13.67
C LYS A 16 -21.76 -43.24 14.45
N LYS A 17 -21.40 -43.51 15.70
CA LYS A 17 -20.59 -42.60 16.52
C LYS A 17 -19.21 -42.38 15.91
N ASP A 18 -18.57 -43.44 15.42
CA ASP A 18 -17.24 -43.36 14.80
C ASP A 18 -17.28 -42.57 13.48
N LEU A 19 -18.29 -42.82 12.63
CA LEU A 19 -18.51 -42.06 11.40
C LEU A 19 -18.79 -40.57 11.69
N GLN A 20 -19.57 -40.28 12.73
CA GLN A 20 -19.85 -38.90 13.12
C GLN A 20 -18.58 -38.20 13.65
N LYS A 21 -17.74 -38.89 14.41
CA LYS A 21 -16.42 -38.39 14.83
C LYS A 21 -15.53 -38.11 13.62
N PHE A 22 -15.46 -39.03 12.66
CA PHE A 22 -14.68 -38.86 11.44
C PHE A 22 -15.16 -37.64 10.62
N ALA A 23 -16.47 -37.50 10.42
CA ALA A 23 -17.06 -36.36 9.72
C ALA A 23 -16.75 -35.02 10.41
N ASN A 24 -16.81 -34.99 11.76
CA ASN A 24 -16.43 -33.80 12.53
C ASN A 24 -14.94 -33.47 12.37
N ASN A 25 -14.07 -34.47 12.45
CA ASN A 25 -12.62 -34.28 12.26
C ASN A 25 -12.32 -33.74 10.86
N LEU A 26 -12.93 -34.30 9.82
CA LEU A 26 -12.78 -33.82 8.44
C LEU A 26 -13.19 -32.35 8.29
N LYS A 27 -14.32 -31.96 8.89
CA LYS A 27 -14.78 -30.56 8.87
C LYS A 27 -13.79 -29.63 9.56
N THR A 28 -13.20 -30.06 10.67
CA THR A 28 -12.16 -29.29 11.37
C THR A 28 -10.92 -29.14 10.48
N PHE A 29 -10.41 -30.22 9.88
CA PHE A 29 -9.29 -30.16 8.92
C PHE A 29 -9.56 -29.18 7.77
N GLN A 30 -10.74 -29.26 7.15
CA GLN A 30 -11.12 -28.34 6.08
C GLN A 30 -11.15 -26.88 6.55
N THR A 31 -11.60 -26.64 7.78
CA THR A 31 -11.60 -25.30 8.38
C THR A 31 -10.17 -24.78 8.56
N ARG A 32 -9.25 -25.63 9.03
CA ARG A 32 -7.82 -25.30 9.21
C ARG A 32 -7.12 -25.01 7.90
N GLN A 33 -7.35 -25.87 6.91
CA GLN A 33 -6.83 -25.70 5.57
C GLN A 33 -7.31 -24.36 4.97
N LYS A 34 -8.60 -24.04 5.14
CA LYS A 34 -9.15 -22.75 4.71
C LYS A 34 -8.46 -21.58 5.41
N GLN A 35 -8.29 -21.63 6.74
CA GLN A 35 -7.61 -20.58 7.50
C GLN A 35 -6.18 -20.33 6.99
N ILE A 36 -5.43 -21.39 6.69
CA ILE A 36 -4.07 -21.29 6.15
C ILE A 36 -4.08 -20.71 4.73
N ASN A 37 -4.95 -21.21 3.86
CA ASN A 37 -5.06 -20.70 2.49
C ASN A 37 -5.47 -19.23 2.45
N ASP A 38 -6.43 -18.83 3.29
CA ASP A 38 -6.87 -17.44 3.42
C ASP A 38 -5.71 -16.56 3.91
N ALA A 39 -4.91 -17.02 4.87
CA ALA A 39 -3.73 -16.31 5.36
C ALA A 39 -2.66 -16.10 4.27
N VAL A 40 -2.37 -17.13 3.48
CA VAL A 40 -1.43 -17.05 2.35
C VAL A 40 -1.93 -16.02 1.33
N ALA A 41 -3.20 -16.10 0.93
CA ALA A 41 -3.79 -15.18 -0.02
C ALA A 41 -3.75 -13.72 0.46
N VAL A 42 -3.97 -13.50 1.76
CA VAL A 42 -3.97 -12.16 2.37
C VAL A 42 -2.58 -11.53 2.40
N ILE A 43 -1.52 -12.31 2.60
CA ILE A 43 -0.16 -11.78 2.78
C ILE A 43 0.67 -11.74 1.49
N GLN A 44 0.29 -12.50 0.47
CA GLN A 44 1.05 -12.64 -0.77
C GLN A 44 1.32 -11.30 -1.46
N LEU A 45 0.29 -10.49 -1.71
CA LEU A 45 0.44 -9.21 -2.44
C LEU A 45 1.27 -8.17 -1.67
N PRO A 46 1.05 -7.93 -0.35
CA PRO A 46 1.94 -7.05 0.41
C PRO A 46 3.40 -7.50 0.43
N VAL A 47 3.67 -8.82 0.46
CA VAL A 47 5.05 -9.34 0.42
C VAL A 47 5.67 -9.14 -0.95
N GLU A 48 4.94 -9.36 -2.04
CA GLU A 48 5.40 -9.06 -3.41
C GLU A 48 5.77 -7.57 -3.57
N ALA A 49 4.93 -6.69 -3.03
CA ALA A 49 5.19 -5.25 -2.98
C ALA A 49 6.45 -4.94 -2.16
N LEU A 50 6.59 -5.52 -0.97
CA LEU A 50 7.78 -5.31 -0.13
C LEU A 50 9.07 -5.73 -0.83
N VAL A 51 9.06 -6.87 -1.50
CA VAL A 51 10.22 -7.35 -2.30
C VAL A 51 10.53 -6.35 -3.40
N THR A 52 9.52 -5.87 -4.13
CA THR A 52 9.70 -4.91 -5.22
C THR A 52 10.28 -3.57 -4.72
N PHE A 53 9.77 -3.04 -3.61
CA PHE A 53 10.28 -1.80 -3.01
C PHE A 53 11.74 -1.94 -2.54
N ARG A 54 12.11 -3.10 -1.98
CA ARG A 54 13.49 -3.40 -1.58
C ARG A 54 14.42 -3.51 -2.78
N GLN A 55 14.01 -4.19 -3.85
CA GLN A 55 14.78 -4.31 -5.10
C GLN A 55 15.07 -2.93 -5.73
N ARG A 56 14.17 -1.98 -5.53
CA ARG A 56 14.30 -0.59 -6.01
C ARG A 56 15.01 0.35 -5.03
N ASN A 57 15.51 -0.15 -3.90
CA ASN A 57 16.16 0.62 -2.84
C ASN A 57 15.29 1.78 -2.29
N ILE A 58 13.95 1.63 -2.32
CA ILE A 58 13.02 2.64 -1.79
C ILE A 58 12.87 2.47 -0.26
N ILE A 59 13.00 1.24 0.24
CA ILE A 59 12.91 0.92 1.67
C ILE A 59 14.30 0.50 2.17
N ASP A 60 14.79 1.20 3.19
CA ASP A 60 16.00 0.82 3.93
C ASP A 60 15.71 -0.36 4.88
N ILE A 61 16.68 -1.27 4.99
CA ILE A 61 16.71 -2.41 5.90
C ILE A 61 16.59 -1.96 7.37
N VAL A 62 17.08 -0.76 7.73
CA VAL A 62 17.02 -0.26 9.12
C VAL A 62 15.57 -0.02 9.59
N LEU A 63 14.66 0.35 8.67
CA LEU A 63 13.25 0.63 8.99
C LEU A 63 12.41 -0.64 9.29
N THR A 64 13.01 -1.83 9.23
CA THR A 64 12.25 -3.10 9.29
C THR A 64 12.31 -3.81 10.63
N GLN A 65 12.91 -3.26 11.70
CA GLN A 65 13.08 -3.99 12.97
C GLN A 65 11.78 -4.50 13.60
N ASN A 66 10.70 -3.69 13.60
CA ASN A 66 9.39 -4.13 14.11
C ASN A 66 8.77 -5.21 13.19
N LEU A 67 8.93 -5.03 11.88
CA LEU A 67 8.48 -5.99 10.89
C LEU A 67 9.16 -7.35 11.07
N THR A 68 10.47 -7.37 11.32
CA THR A 68 11.25 -8.58 11.60
C THR A 68 10.70 -9.33 12.80
N LYS A 69 10.45 -8.64 13.93
CA LYS A 69 9.87 -9.29 15.13
C LYS A 69 8.53 -9.97 14.86
N LYS A 70 7.66 -9.34 14.06
CA LYS A 70 6.34 -9.91 13.70
C LYS A 70 6.48 -11.08 12.73
N ALA A 71 7.41 -10.99 11.78
CA ALA A 71 7.72 -12.07 10.86
C ALA A 71 8.28 -13.29 11.61
N ASP A 72 9.20 -13.07 12.55
CA ASP A 72 9.78 -14.14 13.39
C ASP A 72 8.72 -14.81 14.26
N ALA A 73 7.81 -14.05 14.86
CA ALA A 73 6.71 -14.59 15.64
C ALA A 73 5.78 -15.50 14.81
N LEU A 74 5.43 -15.08 13.59
CA LEU A 74 4.62 -15.89 12.67
C LEU A 74 5.40 -17.13 12.19
N LEU A 75 6.68 -16.98 11.85
CA LEU A 75 7.53 -18.08 11.42
C LEU A 75 7.67 -19.15 12.53
N ASN A 76 7.92 -18.73 13.76
CA ASN A 76 8.00 -19.62 14.91
C ASN A 76 6.69 -20.37 15.15
N PHE A 77 5.54 -19.69 14.98
CA PHE A 77 4.22 -20.34 15.06
C PHE A 77 4.09 -21.42 13.98
N ILE A 78 4.46 -21.12 12.73
CA ILE A 78 4.37 -22.05 11.60
C ILE A 78 5.27 -23.26 11.83
N ILE A 79 6.54 -23.06 12.18
CA ILE A 79 7.50 -24.14 12.46
C ILE A 79 6.96 -25.06 13.56
N THR A 80 6.50 -24.49 14.67
CA THR A 80 5.93 -25.25 15.79
C THR A 80 4.69 -26.04 15.36
N ALA A 81 3.81 -25.43 14.55
CA ALA A 81 2.61 -26.10 14.06
C ALA A 81 2.94 -27.26 13.11
N GLU A 82 3.92 -27.08 12.20
CA GLU A 82 4.38 -28.13 11.29
C GLU A 82 5.01 -29.32 12.04
N GLU A 83 5.88 -29.04 13.02
CA GLU A 83 6.51 -30.06 13.87
C GLU A 83 5.46 -30.87 14.64
N ASN A 84 4.51 -30.18 15.29
CA ASN A 84 3.45 -30.84 16.03
C ASN A 84 2.54 -31.68 15.13
N PHE A 85 2.15 -31.14 13.97
CA PHE A 85 1.30 -31.85 13.02
C PHE A 85 1.99 -33.09 12.43
N LYS A 86 3.30 -33.02 12.18
CA LYS A 86 4.10 -34.15 11.69
C LYS A 86 4.18 -35.28 12.71
N ASN A 87 4.28 -34.95 14.00
CA ASN A 87 4.37 -35.92 15.09
C ASN A 87 3.00 -36.49 15.48
N ASP A 88 1.95 -35.66 15.44
CA ASP A 88 0.59 -36.02 15.81
C ASP A 88 -0.41 -35.25 14.91
N PRO A 89 -0.96 -35.88 13.84
CA PRO A 89 -1.92 -35.22 12.97
C PRO A 89 -3.22 -34.80 13.65
N ASP A 90 -3.61 -35.45 14.76
CA ASP A 90 -4.79 -35.08 15.53
C ASP A 90 -4.56 -33.80 16.35
N TRP A 91 -3.31 -33.34 16.49
CA TRP A 91 -2.95 -32.09 17.17
C TRP A 91 -3.73 -30.89 16.62
N ILE A 92 -3.89 -30.80 15.29
CA ILE A 92 -4.54 -29.65 14.63
C ILE A 92 -6.07 -29.62 14.82
N LEU A 93 -6.65 -30.74 15.25
CA LEU A 93 -8.08 -30.86 15.54
C LEU A 93 -8.46 -30.14 16.84
N ASP A 94 -7.51 -29.99 17.75
CA ASP A 94 -7.71 -29.36 19.05
C ASP A 94 -7.54 -27.83 18.94
N ASN A 95 -8.63 -27.09 19.20
CA ASN A 95 -8.65 -25.62 19.20
C ASN A 95 -7.72 -25.01 20.27
N THR A 96 -7.39 -25.74 21.33
CA THR A 96 -6.48 -25.27 22.38
C THR A 96 -5.01 -25.44 22.00
N LYS A 97 -4.73 -26.31 21.02
CA LYS A 97 -3.39 -26.56 20.48
C LYS A 97 -3.14 -25.71 19.24
N PHE A 98 -4.01 -25.81 18.23
CA PHE A 98 -4.01 -24.90 17.09
C PHE A 98 -5.01 -23.76 17.32
N ASP A 99 -4.51 -22.65 17.84
CA ASP A 99 -5.31 -21.43 17.97
C ASP A 99 -5.36 -20.67 16.64
N GLY A 100 -6.43 -20.93 15.88
CA GLY A 100 -6.67 -20.24 14.61
C GLY A 100 -6.90 -18.74 14.74
N ASN A 101 -7.31 -18.23 15.92
CA ASN A 101 -7.46 -16.80 16.14
C ASN A 101 -6.10 -16.14 16.34
N VAL A 102 -5.21 -16.75 17.14
CA VAL A 102 -3.83 -16.26 17.31
C VAL A 102 -3.08 -16.29 15.97
N PHE A 103 -3.22 -17.37 15.20
CA PHE A 103 -2.65 -17.45 13.85
C PHE A 103 -3.13 -16.29 12.97
N LYS A 104 -4.44 -16.07 12.92
CA LYS A 104 -5.04 -14.97 12.14
C LYS A 104 -4.54 -13.61 12.63
N GLN A 105 -4.50 -13.36 13.93
CA GLN A 105 -4.03 -12.09 14.50
C GLN A 105 -2.57 -11.81 14.14
N ASN A 106 -1.71 -12.84 14.13
CA ASN A 106 -0.31 -12.71 13.74
C ASN A 106 -0.19 -12.34 12.25
N VAL A 107 -0.97 -13.00 11.38
CA VAL A 107 -1.02 -12.70 9.94
C VAL A 107 -1.52 -11.28 9.69
N ASP A 108 -2.65 -10.90 10.28
CA ASP A 108 -3.25 -9.58 10.13
C ASP A 108 -2.32 -8.48 10.66
N GLY A 109 -1.66 -8.73 11.81
CA GLY A 109 -0.71 -7.82 12.41
C GLY A 109 0.57 -7.64 11.58
N LEU A 110 1.05 -8.68 10.93
CA LEU A 110 2.18 -8.61 10.00
C LEU A 110 1.79 -7.83 8.74
N LYS A 111 0.65 -8.16 8.12
CA LYS A 111 0.12 -7.45 6.95
C LYS A 111 -0.03 -5.95 7.22
N ALA A 112 -0.68 -5.57 8.33
CA ALA A 112 -0.88 -4.16 8.67
C ALA A 112 0.45 -3.40 8.80
N SER A 113 1.50 -4.07 9.30
CA SER A 113 2.83 -3.48 9.43
C SER A 113 3.51 -3.29 8.06
N ILE A 114 3.36 -4.26 7.16
CA ILE A 114 3.84 -4.16 5.77
C ILE A 114 3.10 -3.04 5.03
N ASP A 115 1.78 -3.00 5.10
CA ASP A 115 0.96 -1.98 4.44
C ASP A 115 1.34 -0.57 4.87
N LYS A 116 1.54 -0.37 6.18
CA LYS A 116 1.96 0.92 6.73
C LYS A 116 3.31 1.34 6.18
N LEU A 117 4.30 0.44 6.24
CA LEU A 117 5.65 0.70 5.73
C LEU A 117 5.65 1.04 4.23
N LEU A 118 4.93 0.25 3.43
CA LEU A 118 4.81 0.46 1.98
C LEU A 118 4.14 1.80 1.64
N THR A 119 3.07 2.15 2.36
CA THR A 119 2.36 3.42 2.15
C THR A 119 3.25 4.61 2.49
N GLU A 120 3.98 4.56 3.60
CA GLU A 120 4.90 5.61 4.01
C GLU A 120 6.07 5.75 3.02
N ALA A 121 6.66 4.63 2.60
CA ALA A 121 7.71 4.60 1.59
C ALA A 121 7.25 5.15 0.24
N TRP A 122 6.04 4.78 -0.20
CA TRP A 122 5.47 5.29 -1.44
C TRP A 122 5.22 6.80 -1.38
N ARG A 123 4.68 7.30 -0.27
CA ARG A 123 4.49 8.75 -0.06
C ARG A 123 5.81 9.50 -0.09
N SER A 124 6.86 8.96 0.54
CA SER A 124 8.19 9.55 0.51
C SER A 124 8.77 9.57 -0.90
N TYR A 125 8.67 8.45 -1.63
CA TYR A 125 9.08 8.35 -3.03
C TYR A 125 8.35 9.36 -3.91
N LEU A 126 7.02 9.46 -3.80
CA LEU A 126 6.24 10.46 -4.53
C LEU A 126 6.67 11.89 -4.19
N GLY A 127 6.93 12.19 -2.91
CA GLY A 127 7.41 13.51 -2.48
C GLY A 127 8.78 13.90 -3.07
N GLN A 128 9.62 12.92 -3.40
CA GLN A 128 10.92 13.14 -4.05
C GLN A 128 10.82 13.21 -5.58
N GLN A 129 9.89 12.46 -6.17
CA GLN A 129 9.82 12.29 -7.63
C GLN A 129 8.76 13.18 -8.30
N MET A 130 7.69 13.56 -7.62
CA MET A 130 6.66 14.43 -8.20
C MET A 130 7.06 15.90 -8.06
N PRO A 131 6.94 16.72 -9.12
CA PRO A 131 6.96 18.17 -8.98
C PRO A 131 5.73 18.63 -8.18
N SER A 132 5.80 19.82 -7.58
CA SER A 132 4.70 20.34 -6.76
C SER A 132 3.40 20.40 -7.56
N THR A 133 2.31 19.92 -6.97
CA THR A 133 0.96 19.97 -7.53
C THR A 133 0.03 20.80 -6.66
N ASN A 134 0.54 21.91 -6.10
CA ASN A 134 -0.25 22.84 -5.29
C ASN A 134 -1.47 23.37 -6.10
N SER A 135 -2.67 23.07 -5.60
CA SER A 135 -3.93 23.40 -6.26
C SER A 135 -4.16 24.90 -6.44
N GLU A 136 -3.64 25.73 -5.52
CA GLU A 136 -3.77 27.19 -5.60
C GLU A 136 -2.96 27.73 -6.78
N ILE A 137 -1.73 27.27 -6.92
CA ILE A 137 -0.82 27.61 -8.02
C ILE A 137 -1.37 27.11 -9.36
N LEU A 138 -1.86 25.87 -9.40
CA LEU A 138 -2.51 25.36 -10.62
C LEU A 138 -3.75 26.18 -10.98
N SER A 139 -4.50 26.68 -9.99
CA SER A 139 -5.66 27.56 -10.24
C SER A 139 -5.24 28.92 -10.81
N VAL A 140 -4.15 29.49 -10.31
CA VAL A 140 -3.51 30.68 -10.88
C VAL A 140 -3.12 30.44 -12.34
N LEU A 141 -2.37 29.37 -12.62
CA LEU A 141 -1.91 29.04 -13.96
C LEU A 141 -3.07 28.79 -14.93
N SER A 142 -4.19 28.23 -14.46
CA SER A 142 -5.37 28.00 -15.29
C SER A 142 -6.10 29.27 -15.76
N LYS A 143 -5.78 30.44 -15.20
CA LYS A 143 -6.33 31.73 -15.69
C LYS A 143 -5.75 32.12 -17.05
N VAL A 144 -4.55 31.65 -17.39
CA VAL A 144 -3.93 31.88 -18.69
C VAL A 144 -4.51 30.88 -19.70
N GLU A 145 -5.10 31.38 -20.78
CA GLU A 145 -5.83 30.54 -21.77
C GLU A 145 -4.96 29.39 -22.29
N ASN A 146 -3.70 29.68 -22.63
CA ASN A 146 -2.73 28.72 -23.16
C ASN A 146 -2.35 27.61 -22.16
N PHE A 147 -2.59 27.79 -20.86
CA PHE A 147 -2.23 26.82 -19.82
C PHE A 147 -3.39 26.00 -19.29
N LYS A 148 -4.64 26.31 -19.68
CA LYS A 148 -5.83 25.56 -19.21
C LYS A 148 -5.69 24.06 -19.45
N TYR A 149 -5.30 23.65 -20.65
CA TYR A 149 -5.16 22.25 -21.01
C TYR A 149 -3.98 21.57 -20.25
N PRO A 150 -2.74 22.08 -20.29
CA PRO A 150 -1.64 21.53 -19.49
C PRO A 150 -1.95 21.44 -17.99
N VAL A 151 -2.57 22.46 -17.41
CA VAL A 151 -2.96 22.45 -15.98
C VAL A 151 -3.98 21.36 -15.69
N GLN A 152 -4.97 21.16 -16.56
CA GLN A 152 -5.95 20.09 -16.37
C GLN A 152 -5.29 18.71 -16.47
N GLN A 153 -4.34 18.53 -17.38
CA GLN A 153 -3.55 17.29 -17.49
C GLN A 153 -2.74 17.03 -16.21
N ILE A 154 -2.07 18.06 -15.66
CA ILE A 154 -1.33 17.95 -14.40
C ILE A 154 -2.27 17.52 -13.26
N ARG A 155 -3.45 18.13 -13.14
CA ARG A 155 -4.44 17.77 -12.11
C ARG A 155 -4.91 16.33 -12.23
N ASN A 156 -5.21 15.87 -13.44
CA ASN A 156 -5.66 14.51 -13.68
C ASN A 156 -4.57 13.49 -13.34
N LEU A 157 -3.34 13.72 -13.82
CA LEU A 157 -2.21 12.84 -13.52
C LEU A 157 -1.89 12.81 -12.03
N ASP A 158 -1.93 13.95 -11.33
CA ASP A 158 -1.73 14.02 -9.89
C ASP A 158 -2.75 13.18 -9.13
N ALA A 159 -4.03 13.32 -9.48
CA ALA A 159 -5.12 12.56 -8.88
C ALA A 159 -4.98 11.05 -9.14
N GLU A 160 -4.59 10.66 -10.36
CA GLU A 160 -4.38 9.25 -10.71
C GLU A 160 -3.19 8.63 -9.97
N ILE A 161 -2.08 9.34 -9.84
CA ILE A 161 -0.89 8.87 -9.12
C ILE A 161 -1.20 8.71 -7.63
N LYS A 162 -1.92 9.68 -7.02
CA LYS A 162 -2.28 9.67 -5.60
C LYS A 162 -3.44 8.72 -5.26
N LYS A 163 -4.13 8.16 -6.25
CA LYS A 163 -5.29 7.26 -6.04
C LYS A 163 -4.89 5.91 -5.42
N ILE A 164 -3.69 5.42 -5.70
CA ILE A 164 -3.21 4.15 -5.16
C ILE A 164 -2.45 4.32 -3.85
N ALA A 165 -2.55 3.32 -2.98
CA ALA A 165 -1.78 3.26 -1.74
C ALA A 165 -0.29 3.03 -2.00
N TYR A 166 0.03 2.08 -2.89
CA TYR A 166 1.36 1.76 -3.37
C TYR A 166 1.26 0.78 -4.56
N PRO A 167 2.25 0.74 -5.47
CA PRO A 167 2.34 -0.27 -6.53
C PRO A 167 2.75 -1.65 -5.98
N ILE A 168 2.14 -2.73 -6.50
CA ILE A 168 2.36 -4.10 -6.00
C ILE A 168 3.60 -4.76 -6.61
N ASN A 169 3.91 -4.47 -7.87
CA ASN A 169 5.00 -5.12 -8.58
C ASN A 169 5.67 -4.19 -9.59
N ASN A 170 6.73 -4.67 -10.23
CA ASN A 170 7.51 -3.89 -11.18
C ASN A 170 6.68 -3.35 -12.35
N SER A 171 5.70 -4.11 -12.84
CA SER A 171 4.81 -3.66 -13.93
C SER A 171 3.93 -2.49 -13.48
N GLN A 172 3.34 -2.56 -12.29
CA GLN A 172 2.59 -1.43 -11.73
C GLN A 172 3.49 -0.22 -11.49
N PHE A 173 4.69 -0.43 -10.92
CA PHE A 173 5.67 0.64 -10.74
C PHE A 173 5.96 1.38 -12.05
N ALA A 174 6.25 0.64 -13.13
CA ALA A 174 6.56 1.22 -14.43
C ALA A 174 5.41 2.10 -14.96
N ILE A 175 4.15 1.69 -14.74
CA ILE A 175 2.98 2.50 -15.10
C ILE A 175 2.97 3.83 -14.34
N TYR A 176 3.22 3.81 -13.03
CA TYR A 176 3.22 5.05 -12.23
C TYR A 176 4.45 5.91 -12.49
N GLU A 177 5.61 5.31 -12.77
CA GLU A 177 6.80 6.05 -13.21
C GLU A 177 6.56 6.76 -14.55
N GLN A 178 5.88 6.10 -15.49
CA GLN A 178 5.47 6.72 -16.74
C GLN A 178 4.50 7.89 -16.50
N LYS A 179 3.53 7.74 -15.59
CA LYS A 179 2.62 8.85 -15.22
C LYS A 179 3.36 10.01 -14.57
N ILE A 180 4.34 9.74 -13.69
CA ILE A 180 5.19 10.78 -13.08
C ILE A 180 6.00 11.49 -14.17
N ALA A 181 6.55 10.76 -15.14
CA ALA A 181 7.27 11.35 -16.27
C ALA A 181 6.35 12.22 -17.15
N GLN A 182 5.13 11.77 -17.45
CA GLN A 182 4.13 12.56 -18.17
C GLN A 182 3.73 13.82 -17.40
N LEU A 183 3.64 13.74 -16.08
CA LEU A 183 3.33 14.88 -15.23
C LEU A 183 4.48 15.91 -15.27
N ARG A 184 5.73 15.47 -15.22
CA ARG A 184 6.91 16.34 -15.41
C ARG A 184 6.92 16.98 -16.80
N GLN A 185 6.66 16.19 -17.84
CA GLN A 185 6.57 16.72 -19.20
C GLN A 185 5.46 17.76 -19.33
N SER A 186 4.29 17.53 -18.72
CA SER A 186 3.20 18.52 -18.72
C SER A 186 3.62 19.82 -18.03
N TRP A 187 4.39 19.72 -16.95
CA TRP A 187 5.02 20.87 -16.30
C TRP A 187 6.05 21.59 -17.17
N ASP A 188 6.76 20.88 -18.04
CA ASP A 188 7.72 21.50 -18.95
C ASP A 188 7.05 22.15 -20.16
N THR A 189 5.86 21.68 -20.58
CA THR A 189 5.06 22.37 -21.61
C THR A 189 4.45 23.70 -21.15
N LEU A 190 4.47 23.98 -19.84
CA LEU A 190 4.12 25.30 -19.32
C LEU A 190 5.21 26.36 -19.61
N LYS A 191 6.37 25.96 -20.13
CA LYS A 191 7.38 26.88 -20.67
C LYS A 191 6.92 27.34 -22.05
N SER A 192 6.41 28.57 -22.14
CA SER A 192 6.20 29.26 -23.42
C SER A 192 6.86 30.64 -23.36
N ASP A 193 7.05 31.28 -24.52
CA ASP A 193 7.58 32.65 -24.60
C ASP A 193 6.72 33.67 -23.80
N ASP A 194 5.46 33.34 -23.49
CA ASP A 194 4.56 34.13 -22.64
C ASP A 194 4.80 33.93 -21.12
N PHE A 195 5.68 33.00 -20.75
CA PHE A 195 5.94 32.63 -19.36
C PHE A 195 7.45 32.52 -19.08
N PRO A 196 8.06 33.59 -18.55
CA PRO A 196 9.49 33.60 -18.28
C PRO A 196 9.92 32.47 -17.35
N ASP A 197 11.05 31.82 -17.64
CA ASP A 197 11.64 30.76 -16.79
C ASP A 197 11.79 31.23 -15.33
N ALA A 198 12.11 32.50 -15.12
CA ALA A 198 12.23 33.10 -13.79
C ALA A 198 10.92 33.05 -12.98
N VAL A 199 9.76 33.22 -13.63
CA VAL A 199 8.45 33.08 -12.98
C VAL A 199 8.17 31.61 -12.67
N LEU A 200 8.58 30.70 -13.54
CA LEU A 200 8.26 29.27 -13.42
C LEU A 200 9.09 28.66 -12.30
N ASP A 201 10.36 29.06 -12.20
CA ASP A 201 11.25 28.70 -11.12
C ASP A 201 10.78 29.32 -9.80
N PHE A 202 10.37 30.59 -9.79
CA PHE A 202 9.77 31.21 -8.60
C PHE A 202 8.53 30.44 -8.13
N ILE A 203 7.63 30.10 -9.05
CA ILE A 203 6.42 29.32 -8.74
C ILE A 203 6.77 27.89 -8.28
N ARG A 204 7.69 27.20 -8.94
CA ARG A 204 8.13 25.85 -8.55
C ARG A 204 8.77 25.84 -7.16
N VAL A 205 9.55 26.86 -6.81
CA VAL A 205 10.18 26.98 -5.49
C VAL A 205 9.16 27.35 -4.42
N THR A 206 8.32 28.37 -4.65
CA THR A 206 7.22 28.76 -3.73
C THR A 206 6.21 27.65 -3.49
N ALA A 207 5.93 26.82 -4.51
CA ALA A 207 4.99 25.70 -4.41
C ALA A 207 5.48 24.58 -3.49
N ASN A 208 6.79 24.45 -3.31
CA ASN A 208 7.41 23.37 -2.52
C ASN A 208 7.71 23.81 -1.10
N GLN A 209 8.24 25.03 -0.92
CA GLN A 209 8.67 25.59 0.36
C GLN A 209 8.51 27.12 0.30
N GLY A 210 8.25 27.78 1.44
CA GLY A 210 8.24 29.24 1.48
C GLY A 210 9.50 29.80 0.81
N THR A 211 9.34 30.68 -0.18
CA THR A 211 10.48 31.17 -0.97
C THR A 211 11.17 32.34 -0.29
N SER A 212 12.46 32.51 -0.58
CA SER A 212 13.16 33.74 -0.22
C SER A 212 12.62 34.91 -1.04
N LEU A 213 12.33 36.04 -0.40
CA LEU A 213 11.95 37.30 -1.07
C LEU A 213 12.95 37.73 -2.15
N LYS A 214 14.19 37.23 -2.11
CA LYS A 214 15.21 37.48 -3.13
C LYS A 214 14.88 36.88 -4.51
N LEU A 215 14.00 35.87 -4.57
CA LEU A 215 13.55 35.26 -5.83
C LEU A 215 12.39 36.01 -6.49
N LEU A 216 11.79 37.00 -5.81
CA LEU A 216 10.81 37.91 -6.39
C LEU A 216 11.54 38.99 -7.19
N THR A 217 12.01 38.65 -8.40
CA THR A 217 12.67 39.61 -9.28
C THR A 217 11.66 40.62 -9.85
N PRO A 218 12.10 41.81 -10.33
CA PRO A 218 11.21 42.78 -10.98
C PRO A 218 10.44 42.19 -12.17
N GLU A 219 11.05 41.25 -12.90
CA GLU A 219 10.42 40.50 -13.97
C GLU A 219 9.27 39.63 -13.46
N VAL A 220 9.49 38.88 -12.38
CA VAL A 220 8.47 38.05 -11.74
C VAL A 220 7.33 38.91 -11.19
N GLN A 221 7.65 40.02 -10.54
CA GLN A 221 6.66 40.94 -10.00
C GLN A 221 5.82 41.60 -11.10
N SER A 222 6.46 42.02 -12.20
CA SER A 222 5.75 42.60 -13.35
C SER A 222 4.79 41.59 -13.97
N TRP A 223 5.24 40.34 -14.15
CA TRP A 223 4.41 39.28 -14.72
C TRP A 223 3.21 38.94 -13.81
N ILE A 224 3.45 38.78 -12.50
CA ILE A 224 2.40 38.51 -11.50
C ILE A 224 1.33 39.62 -11.49
N ASN A 225 1.76 40.88 -11.61
CA ASN A 225 0.86 42.03 -11.65
C ASN A 225 0.10 42.12 -12.98
N GLN A 226 0.76 41.87 -14.12
CA GLN A 226 0.15 41.87 -15.45
C GLN A 226 -0.94 40.81 -15.60
N HIS A 227 -0.78 39.66 -14.92
CA HIS A 227 -1.75 38.57 -14.97
C HIS A 227 -2.76 38.56 -13.81
N GLU A 228 -2.80 39.62 -12.97
CA GLU A 228 -3.77 39.78 -11.87
C GLU A 228 -3.83 38.58 -10.91
N ILE A 229 -2.65 38.06 -10.57
CA ILE A 229 -2.49 36.87 -9.71
C ILE A 229 -1.75 37.18 -8.40
N ALA A 230 -1.41 38.45 -8.16
CA ALA A 230 -0.76 38.90 -6.94
C ALA A 230 -1.52 38.50 -5.67
N ASP A 231 -2.85 38.62 -5.69
CA ASP A 231 -3.72 38.31 -4.54
C ASP A 231 -3.76 36.82 -4.17
N ASN A 232 -3.29 35.95 -5.07
CA ASN A 232 -3.26 34.50 -4.86
C ASN A 232 -1.97 34.02 -4.17
N PHE A 233 -0.97 34.88 -4.02
CA PHE A 233 0.26 34.56 -3.30
C PHE A 233 0.21 35.12 -1.88
N LYS A 234 0.25 34.24 -0.87
CA LYS A 234 0.33 34.63 0.54
C LYS A 234 1.76 34.55 1.03
N ILE A 235 2.27 35.65 1.59
CA ILE A 235 3.56 35.68 2.28
C ILE A 235 3.35 35.03 3.65
N SER A 236 4.00 33.89 3.89
CA SER A 236 4.09 33.28 5.21
C SER A 236 5.49 33.54 5.76
N LEU A 237 5.59 34.33 6.82
CA LEU A 237 6.84 34.55 7.56
C LEU A 237 7.08 33.30 8.44
N ILE A 238 8.23 32.65 8.26
CA ILE A 238 8.72 31.57 9.12
C ILE A 238 9.72 32.18 10.10
#